data_AF-A0AB34L083-F1
#
_entry.id   AF-A0AB34L083-F1
#
_cell.length_a   1.000
_cell.length_b   1.000
_cell.length_c   1.000
_cell.angle_alpha   90.00
_cell.angle_beta   90.00
_cell.angle_gamma   90.00
#
_symmetry.space_group_name_H-M   'P 1'
#
loop_
_entity.id
_entity.type
_entity.pdbx_description
1 polymer ?
#
loop_
_entity_poly.entity_id
_entity_poly.type
_entity_poly.pdbx_seq_one_letter_code
_entity_poly.pdbx_strand_id
1 'polypeptide(L)'
;MESLVAFYLEKVDPCYGFIDRAILEQRVQARWEIGSLAGPYDAVLCGVAALGLLFSQRFVSDIEVDLVESAKRILERSIEGHPGIDIVTGWVLRTAYLRMTASPHVAWMASCTLMHMVEASGIHSAHLSENIPGIQRDSFAAPELCRRLFGVARHLNVWMSFEMGRSRVILQNATHEGPSSRPGDSTAELLSLLPWSESLDPGKDVDLPSLKATLSSVLDRELTIPSTILAHCNLVLCLCRRLRALDYVISGEPLDRILALTARSIRCAQANLDSGSVWHHTANVPFQIVCILLAFDTPSSIAQLGDAIGVLKNAAQLYETDAAREACNTACLLVLLHQKRKEADTKSLSNVLQSYSAAPVAETNTAPYPATDANGLHSWNDSSWLDDLMTDMPNLQGFDIGQILDGNSLWETPAVWPQ
;
A
#
# COMPACT_ATOMS: atom_id res chain seq x y z
N MET A 1 -2.44 -26.37 16.11
CA MET A 1 -2.01 -25.08 16.69
C MET A 1 -0.53 -24.83 16.43
N GLU A 2 0.38 -25.68 16.92
CA GLU A 2 1.84 -25.51 16.76
C GLU A 2 2.29 -25.25 15.32
N SER A 3 1.81 -26.03 14.35
CA SER A 3 2.12 -25.80 12.93
C SER A 3 1.68 -24.42 12.43
N LEU A 4 0.52 -23.91 12.86
CA LEU A 4 0.03 -22.58 12.46
C LEU A 4 0.87 -21.47 13.09
N VAL A 5 1.31 -21.66 14.35
CA VAL A 5 2.26 -20.76 15.02
C VAL A 5 3.58 -20.72 14.26
N ALA A 6 4.09 -21.87 13.80
CA ALA A 6 5.31 -21.91 13.00
C ALA A 6 5.18 -21.09 11.70
N PHE A 7 4.07 -21.22 10.97
CA PHE A 7 3.80 -20.39 9.79
C PHE A 7 3.71 -18.90 10.11
N TYR A 8 3.04 -18.52 11.19
CA TYR A 8 2.98 -17.12 11.64
C TYR A 8 4.39 -16.57 11.95
N LEU A 9 5.19 -17.32 12.69
CA LEU A 9 6.55 -16.92 13.07
C LEU A 9 7.50 -16.87 11.86
N GLU A 10 7.25 -17.68 10.83
CA GLU A 10 8.04 -17.66 9.60
C GLU A 10 7.64 -16.50 8.67
N LYS A 11 6.34 -16.23 8.54
CA LYS A 11 5.82 -15.37 7.47
C LYS A 11 5.44 -13.97 7.92
N VAL A 12 4.99 -13.81 9.17
CA VAL A 12 4.42 -12.56 9.69
C VAL A 12 5.34 -11.89 10.72
N ASP A 13 5.83 -12.64 11.70
CA ASP A 13 6.72 -12.10 12.76
C ASP A 13 7.97 -11.38 12.23
N PRO A 14 8.62 -11.81 11.13
CA PRO A 14 9.78 -11.07 10.62
C PRO A 14 9.46 -9.66 10.15
N CYS A 15 8.21 -9.38 9.79
CA CYS A 15 7.76 -8.03 9.43
C CYS A 15 7.11 -7.32 10.64
N TYR A 16 6.30 -8.06 11.39
CA TYR A 16 5.50 -7.57 12.52
C TYR A 16 5.84 -8.31 13.83
N GLY A 17 7.08 -8.17 14.30
CA GLY A 17 7.63 -8.79 15.50
C GLY A 17 7.19 -8.08 16.78
N PHE A 18 5.88 -8.04 17.02
CA PHE A 18 5.25 -7.46 18.21
C PHE A 18 4.77 -8.51 19.23
N ILE A 19 5.07 -9.80 19.00
CA ILE A 19 4.74 -10.89 19.92
C ILE A 19 6.04 -11.49 20.47
N ASP A 20 6.07 -11.73 21.78
CA ASP A 20 7.16 -12.50 22.39
C ASP A 20 6.96 -13.99 22.13
N ARG A 21 7.92 -14.60 21.44
CA ARG A 21 7.87 -16.01 21.03
C ARG A 21 7.80 -16.97 22.22
N ALA A 22 8.56 -16.70 23.29
CA ALA A 22 8.58 -17.59 24.45
C ALA A 22 7.24 -17.52 25.20
N ILE A 23 6.65 -16.33 25.32
CA ILE A 23 5.31 -16.17 25.90
C ILE A 23 4.26 -16.88 25.04
N LEU A 24 4.33 -16.75 23.71
CA LEU A 24 3.39 -17.41 22.80
C LEU A 24 3.48 -18.94 22.93
N GLU A 25 4.69 -19.51 22.88
CA GLU A 25 4.91 -20.95 23.04
C GLU A 25 4.40 -21.45 24.39
N GLN A 26 4.70 -20.73 25.49
CA GLN A 26 4.20 -21.06 26.83
C GLN A 26 2.67 -21.05 26.89
N ARG A 27 2.02 -20.07 26.25
CA ARG A 27 0.56 -19.92 26.24
C ARG A 27 -0.14 -20.99 25.41
N VAL A 28 0.45 -21.40 24.29
CA VAL A 28 -0.02 -22.55 23.50
C VAL A 28 0.04 -23.82 24.36
N GLN A 29 1.17 -24.06 25.05
CA GLN A 29 1.33 -25.21 25.92
C GLN A 29 0.30 -25.25 27.05
N ALA A 30 0.15 -24.12 27.75
CA ALA A 30 -0.80 -24.01 28.86
C ALA A 30 -2.25 -24.28 28.43
N ARG A 31 -2.61 -23.87 27.20
CA ARG A 31 -3.98 -24.01 26.68
C ARG A 31 -4.31 -25.42 26.22
N TRP A 32 -3.38 -26.10 25.53
CA TRP A 32 -3.63 -27.43 24.96
C TRP A 32 -3.15 -28.60 25.81
N GLU A 33 -2.09 -28.45 26.62
CA GLU A 33 -1.60 -29.55 27.47
C GLU A 33 -2.11 -29.48 28.91
N ILE A 34 -2.14 -28.28 29.49
CA ILE A 34 -2.53 -28.08 30.90
C ILE A 34 -4.05 -27.87 31.02
N GLY A 35 -4.74 -27.58 29.92
CA GLY A 35 -6.19 -27.39 29.88
C GLY A 35 -6.65 -26.10 30.56
N SER A 36 -5.86 -25.02 30.46
CA SER A 36 -6.22 -23.73 31.08
C SER A 36 -7.57 -23.21 30.57
N LEU A 37 -8.33 -22.54 31.43
CA LEU A 37 -9.61 -21.92 31.07
C LEU A 37 -9.45 -20.84 29.98
N ALA A 38 -10.55 -20.57 29.28
CA ALA A 38 -10.59 -19.53 28.25
C ALA A 38 -10.35 -18.14 28.85
N GLY A 39 -9.65 -17.27 28.12
CA GLY A 39 -9.29 -15.94 28.60
C GLY A 39 -8.92 -14.95 27.49
N PRO A 40 -8.55 -13.71 27.85
CA PRO A 40 -8.24 -12.65 26.89
C PRO A 40 -7.18 -13.02 25.85
N TYR A 41 -6.16 -13.79 26.25
CA TYR A 41 -5.08 -14.25 25.37
C TYR A 41 -5.57 -15.21 24.27
N ASP A 42 -6.76 -15.81 24.40
CA ASP A 42 -7.32 -16.64 23.32
C ASP A 42 -7.57 -15.83 22.03
N ALA A 43 -7.80 -14.52 22.13
CA ALA A 43 -7.87 -13.66 20.95
C ALA A 43 -6.53 -13.62 20.19
N VAL A 44 -5.40 -13.63 20.93
CA VAL A 44 -4.05 -13.69 20.35
C VAL A 44 -3.84 -15.04 19.66
N LEU A 45 -4.18 -16.14 20.34
CA LEU A 45 -4.05 -17.50 19.79
C LEU A 45 -4.90 -17.66 18.51
N CYS A 46 -6.14 -17.17 18.52
CA CYS A 46 -7.01 -17.21 17.35
C CYS A 46 -6.46 -16.35 16.20
N GLY A 47 -5.97 -15.14 16.49
CA GLY A 47 -5.38 -14.25 15.48
C GLY A 47 -4.09 -14.81 14.86
N VAL A 48 -3.20 -15.37 15.68
CA VAL A 48 -1.99 -16.07 15.21
C VAL A 48 -2.37 -17.28 14.35
N ALA A 49 -3.34 -18.08 14.78
CA ALA A 49 -3.79 -19.24 14.02
C ALA A 49 -4.43 -18.85 12.69
N ALA A 50 -5.27 -17.80 12.67
CA ALA A 50 -5.91 -17.29 11.46
C ALA A 50 -4.88 -16.77 10.45
N LEU A 51 -3.89 -15.99 10.90
CA LEU A 51 -2.78 -15.57 10.03
C LEU A 51 -1.91 -16.75 9.59
N GLY A 52 -1.69 -17.74 10.46
CA GLY A 52 -1.00 -18.98 10.08
C GLY A 52 -1.74 -19.75 8.99
N LEU A 53 -3.07 -19.82 9.04
CA LEU A 53 -3.90 -20.41 7.98
C LEU A 53 -3.80 -19.59 6.69
N LEU A 54 -3.99 -18.28 6.79
CA LEU A 54 -3.92 -17.35 5.65
C LEU A 54 -2.59 -17.46 4.86
N PHE A 55 -1.47 -17.69 5.55
CA PHE A 55 -0.14 -17.82 4.94
C PHE A 55 0.29 -19.26 4.63
N SER A 56 -0.53 -20.26 4.97
CA SER A 56 -0.24 -21.69 4.67
C SER A 56 -1.23 -22.32 3.70
N GLN A 57 -2.43 -21.75 3.59
CA GLN A 57 -3.50 -22.23 2.73
C GLN A 57 -3.79 -21.23 1.61
N ARG A 58 -4.24 -21.74 0.47
CA ARG A 58 -4.60 -20.90 -0.69
C ARG A 58 -6.03 -20.36 -0.60
N PHE A 59 -6.91 -21.05 0.10
CA PHE A 59 -8.32 -20.72 0.21
C PHE A 59 -8.74 -20.68 1.68
N VAL A 60 -9.65 -19.76 1.99
CA VAL A 60 -10.20 -19.60 3.35
C VAL A 60 -10.97 -20.85 3.72
N SER A 61 -10.65 -21.43 4.89
CA SER A 61 -11.34 -22.59 5.44
C SER A 61 -12.38 -22.18 6.49
N ASP A 62 -13.38 -23.04 6.74
CA ASP A 62 -14.37 -22.80 7.82
C ASP A 62 -13.70 -22.59 9.18
N ILE A 63 -12.57 -23.27 9.42
CA ILE A 63 -11.76 -23.14 10.64
C ILE A 63 -11.19 -21.71 10.76
N GLU A 64 -10.69 -21.15 9.66
CA GLU A 64 -10.16 -19.78 9.65
C GLU A 64 -11.27 -18.76 10.00
N VAL A 65 -12.46 -18.93 9.43
CA VAL A 65 -13.63 -18.10 9.71
C VAL A 65 -14.02 -18.19 11.18
N ASP A 66 -14.11 -19.40 11.74
CA ASP A 66 -14.45 -19.63 13.14
C ASP A 66 -13.42 -19.02 14.10
N LEU A 67 -12.11 -19.09 13.77
CA LEU A 67 -11.04 -18.47 14.55
C LEU A 67 -11.15 -16.94 14.55
N VAL A 68 -11.35 -16.34 13.37
CA VAL A 68 -11.47 -14.88 13.22
C VAL A 68 -12.70 -14.35 13.97
N GLU A 69 -13.81 -15.07 13.88
CA GLU A 69 -15.05 -14.70 14.57
C GLU A 69 -14.95 -14.95 16.09
N SER A 70 -14.24 -15.99 16.52
CA SER A 70 -13.95 -16.21 17.94
C SER A 70 -13.07 -15.10 18.53
N ALA A 71 -12.00 -14.72 17.82
CA ALA A 71 -11.15 -13.60 18.21
C ALA A 71 -11.97 -12.31 18.31
N LYS A 72 -12.81 -12.02 17.31
CA LYS A 72 -13.70 -10.86 17.29
C LYS A 72 -14.55 -10.78 18.54
N ARG A 73 -15.25 -11.85 18.90
CA ARG A 73 -16.16 -11.87 20.07
C ARG A 73 -15.44 -11.60 21.38
N ILE A 74 -14.22 -12.11 21.54
CA ILE A 74 -13.39 -11.85 22.72
C ILE A 74 -13.00 -10.37 22.76
N LEU A 75 -12.56 -9.83 21.62
CA LEU A 75 -12.11 -8.44 21.50
C LEU A 75 -13.27 -7.43 21.67
N GLU A 76 -14.46 -7.71 21.15
CA GLU A 76 -15.62 -6.82 21.31
C GLU A 76 -16.10 -6.79 22.76
N ARG A 77 -16.08 -7.91 23.46
CA ARG A 77 -16.39 -7.95 24.91
C ARG A 77 -15.38 -7.16 25.75
N SER A 78 -14.14 -7.03 25.28
CA SER A 78 -13.10 -6.29 26.00
C SER A 78 -13.28 -4.77 25.98
N ILE A 79 -14.17 -4.23 25.13
CA ILE A 79 -14.43 -2.80 25.00
C ILE A 79 -15.05 -2.22 26.29
N GLU A 80 -15.77 -3.03 27.06
CA GLU A 80 -16.42 -2.59 28.30
C GLU A 80 -15.44 -2.34 29.46
N GLY A 81 -14.20 -2.85 29.35
CA GLY A 81 -13.18 -2.79 30.39
C GLY A 81 -11.94 -2.02 29.98
N HIS A 82 -10.99 -1.89 30.90
CA HIS A 82 -9.67 -1.35 30.62
C HIS A 82 -8.82 -2.43 29.90
N PRO A 83 -8.41 -2.23 28.63
CA PRO A 83 -7.77 -3.28 27.86
C PRO A 83 -6.32 -3.50 28.33
N GLY A 84 -5.98 -4.76 28.63
CA GLY A 84 -4.59 -5.17 28.87
C GLY A 84 -3.83 -5.42 27.56
N ILE A 85 -2.52 -5.70 27.67
CA ILE A 85 -1.62 -5.97 26.52
C ILE A 85 -2.16 -7.10 25.62
N ASP A 86 -2.71 -8.17 26.21
CA ASP A 86 -3.24 -9.31 25.45
C ASP A 86 -4.35 -8.89 24.48
N ILE A 87 -5.26 -8.01 24.94
CA ILE A 87 -6.36 -7.48 24.14
C ILE A 87 -5.83 -6.59 23.02
N VAL A 88 -4.90 -5.69 23.33
CA VAL A 88 -4.29 -4.82 22.30
C VAL A 88 -3.55 -5.66 21.25
N THR A 89 -2.82 -6.68 21.69
CA THR A 89 -2.14 -7.64 20.79
C THR A 89 -3.14 -8.35 19.87
N GLY A 90 -4.27 -8.81 20.42
CA GLY A 90 -5.35 -9.39 19.62
C GLY A 90 -5.95 -8.40 18.62
N TRP A 91 -6.13 -7.12 18.99
CA TRP A 91 -6.59 -6.08 18.06
C TRP A 91 -5.57 -5.78 16.95
N VAL A 92 -4.26 -5.83 17.23
CA VAL A 92 -3.23 -5.68 16.18
C VAL A 92 -3.31 -6.84 15.20
N LEU A 93 -3.39 -8.08 15.69
CA LEU A 93 -3.55 -9.27 14.84
C LEU A 93 -4.82 -9.21 13.99
N ARG A 94 -5.95 -8.83 14.60
CA ARG A 94 -7.23 -8.63 13.90
C ARG A 94 -7.09 -7.58 12.79
N THR A 95 -6.47 -6.45 13.09
CA THR A 95 -6.29 -5.35 12.13
C THR A 95 -5.37 -5.77 10.98
N ALA A 96 -4.27 -6.47 11.28
CA ALA A 96 -3.37 -7.00 10.27
C ALA A 96 -4.07 -8.01 9.36
N TYR A 97 -4.83 -8.94 9.93
CA TYR A 97 -5.64 -9.91 9.17
C TYR A 97 -6.63 -9.20 8.24
N LEU A 98 -7.43 -8.27 8.77
CA LEU A 98 -8.42 -7.53 7.98
C LEU A 98 -7.79 -6.67 6.88
N ARG A 99 -6.56 -6.15 7.07
CA ARG A 99 -5.81 -5.44 6.02
C ARG A 99 -5.58 -6.29 4.77
N MET A 100 -5.48 -7.61 4.94
CA MET A 100 -5.19 -8.54 3.84
C MET A 100 -6.46 -9.19 3.27
N THR A 101 -7.53 -9.28 4.04
CA THR A 101 -8.69 -10.13 3.70
C THR A 101 -10.01 -9.39 3.56
N ALA A 102 -10.15 -8.19 4.14
CA ALA A 102 -11.40 -7.46 4.16
C ALA A 102 -11.37 -6.23 3.23
N SER A 103 -12.53 -5.58 3.09
CA SER A 103 -12.59 -4.31 2.37
C SER A 103 -11.75 -3.23 3.09
N PRO A 104 -11.19 -2.25 2.36
CA PRO A 104 -10.37 -1.19 2.96
C PRO A 104 -11.08 -0.45 4.10
N HIS A 105 -12.40 -0.22 3.96
CA HIS A 105 -13.19 0.45 4.99
C HIS A 105 -13.25 -0.34 6.31
N VAL A 106 -13.46 -1.66 6.25
CA VAL A 106 -13.52 -2.51 7.45
C VAL A 106 -12.15 -2.56 8.14
N ALA A 107 -11.07 -2.70 7.36
CA ALA A 107 -9.71 -2.68 7.89
C ALA A 107 -9.39 -1.34 8.58
N TRP A 108 -9.73 -0.22 7.94
CA TRP A 108 -9.55 1.12 8.51
C TRP A 108 -10.32 1.31 9.80
N MET A 109 -11.61 0.92 9.86
CA MET A 109 -12.40 0.99 11.10
C MET A 109 -11.76 0.19 12.23
N ALA A 110 -11.30 -1.04 11.94
CA ALA A 110 -10.58 -1.86 12.92
C ALA A 110 -9.29 -1.19 13.41
N SER A 111 -8.55 -0.53 12.52
CA SER A 111 -7.35 0.23 12.89
C SER A 111 -7.66 1.42 13.81
N CYS A 112 -8.79 2.11 13.59
CA CYS A 112 -9.22 3.20 14.47
C CYS A 112 -9.60 2.67 15.86
N THR A 113 -10.38 1.58 15.92
CA THR A 113 -10.69 0.91 17.19
C THR A 113 -9.42 0.47 17.91
N LEU A 114 -8.47 -0.14 17.20
CA LEU A 114 -7.17 -0.53 17.73
C LEU A 114 -6.44 0.66 18.37
N MET A 115 -6.39 1.82 17.71
CA MET A 115 -5.73 3.00 18.27
C MET A 115 -6.40 3.49 19.55
N HIS A 116 -7.74 3.40 19.67
CA HIS A 116 -8.42 3.71 20.93
C HIS A 116 -8.17 2.66 22.01
N MET A 117 -7.97 1.39 21.66
CA MET A 117 -7.56 0.36 22.63
C MET A 117 -6.12 0.59 23.12
N VAL A 118 -5.22 1.02 22.23
CA VAL A 118 -3.86 1.47 22.57
C VAL A 118 -3.90 2.68 23.51
N GLU A 119 -4.80 3.64 23.26
CA GLU A 119 -5.00 4.80 24.13
C GLU A 119 -5.49 4.37 25.50
N ALA A 120 -6.58 3.60 25.53
CA ALA A 120 -7.21 3.13 26.75
C ALA A 120 -6.26 2.27 27.60
N SER A 121 -5.39 1.46 27.00
CA SER A 121 -4.40 0.65 27.73
C SER A 121 -3.19 1.42 28.26
N GLY A 122 -2.95 2.65 27.79
CA GLY A 122 -1.81 3.46 28.19
C GLY A 122 -0.45 3.06 27.59
N ILE A 123 -0.35 2.01 26.76
CA ILE A 123 0.95 1.50 26.25
C ILE A 123 1.71 2.50 25.36
N HIS A 124 1.03 3.50 24.83
CA HIS A 124 1.60 4.54 23.98
C HIS A 124 2.41 5.58 24.78
N SER A 125 2.20 5.70 26.10
CA SER A 125 2.83 6.73 26.93
C SER A 125 3.74 6.10 27.98
N ALA A 126 5.01 6.52 28.00
CA ALA A 126 5.97 6.11 29.02
C ALA A 126 5.47 6.42 30.45
N HIS A 127 4.79 7.55 30.65
CA HIS A 127 4.26 7.98 31.95
C HIS A 127 3.03 7.18 32.41
N LEU A 128 2.15 6.76 31.49
CA LEU A 128 0.96 5.97 31.83
C LEU A 128 1.28 4.47 31.98
N SER A 129 2.41 4.03 31.41
CA SER A 129 2.87 2.64 31.49
C SER A 129 3.11 2.14 32.92
N GLU A 130 3.37 3.05 33.86
CA GLU A 130 3.62 2.70 35.27
C GLU A 130 2.39 2.07 35.95
N ASN A 131 1.17 2.27 35.44
CA ASN A 131 -0.07 1.84 36.10
C ASN A 131 -0.86 0.75 35.34
N ILE A 132 -0.28 0.08 34.34
CA ILE A 132 -1.01 -0.89 33.49
C ILE A 132 -1.28 -2.21 34.26
N PRO A 133 -2.54 -2.62 34.47
CA PRO A 133 -2.88 -3.90 35.07
C PRO A 133 -2.43 -5.08 34.18
N GLY A 134 -1.74 -6.07 34.76
CA GLY A 134 -1.37 -7.33 34.08
C GLY A 134 0.06 -7.40 33.52
N ILE A 135 0.84 -6.31 33.56
CA ILE A 135 2.28 -6.36 33.31
C ILE A 135 2.98 -6.83 34.59
N GLN A 136 3.53 -8.05 34.60
CA GLN A 136 4.55 -8.40 35.59
C GLN A 136 5.78 -7.54 35.30
N ARG A 137 6.07 -6.57 36.18
CA ARG A 137 7.10 -5.52 36.01
C ARG A 137 8.55 -6.03 35.92
N ASP A 138 8.80 -7.33 36.06
CA ASP A 138 10.16 -7.87 36.24
C ASP A 138 10.90 -8.22 34.93
N SER A 139 10.36 -7.82 33.77
CA SER A 139 11.02 -8.06 32.49
C SER A 139 11.35 -6.75 31.77
N PHE A 140 12.65 -6.51 31.54
CA PHE A 140 13.17 -5.50 30.61
C PHE A 140 12.54 -5.59 29.20
N ALA A 141 11.87 -6.70 28.85
CA ALA A 141 11.18 -6.88 27.58
C ALA A 141 9.82 -6.17 27.50
N ALA A 142 9.19 -5.79 28.62
CA ALA A 142 7.86 -5.18 28.60
C ALA A 142 7.82 -3.80 27.90
N PRO A 143 8.76 -2.87 28.15
CA PRO A 143 8.79 -1.58 27.44
C PRO A 143 9.04 -1.74 25.93
N GLU A 144 9.94 -2.64 25.55
CA GLU A 144 10.26 -2.89 24.15
C GLU A 144 9.09 -3.51 23.39
N LEU A 145 8.39 -4.48 24.01
CA LEU A 145 7.17 -5.06 23.48
C LEU A 145 6.09 -3.99 23.26
N CYS A 146 5.89 -3.08 24.23
CA CYS A 146 4.96 -1.97 24.09
C CYS A 146 5.34 -1.03 22.92
N ARG A 147 6.63 -0.69 22.76
CA ARG A 147 7.09 0.12 21.61
C ARG A 147 6.82 -0.55 20.27
N ARG A 148 7.07 -1.85 20.16
CA ARG A 148 6.79 -2.65 18.95
C ARG A 148 5.30 -2.72 18.66
N LEU A 149 4.50 -3.05 19.66
CA LEU A 149 3.05 -3.16 19.56
C LEU A 149 2.41 -1.81 19.16
N PHE A 150 2.79 -0.73 19.84
CA PHE A 150 2.34 0.62 19.51
C PHE A 150 2.78 1.04 18.11
N GLY A 151 4.05 0.81 17.77
CA GLY A 151 4.59 1.15 16.46
C GLY A 151 3.85 0.46 15.32
N VAL A 152 3.58 -0.84 15.42
CA VAL A 152 2.82 -1.59 14.41
C VAL A 152 1.37 -1.10 14.35
N ALA A 153 0.71 -0.86 15.49
CA ALA A 153 -0.64 -0.31 15.52
C ALA A 153 -0.72 1.05 14.81
N ARG A 154 0.23 1.94 15.11
CA ARG A 154 0.35 3.26 14.50
C ARG A 154 0.62 3.17 13.00
N HIS A 155 1.51 2.27 12.57
CA HIS A 155 1.78 2.02 11.15
C HIS A 155 0.53 1.60 10.40
N LEU A 156 -0.20 0.62 10.91
CA LEU A 156 -1.44 0.14 10.30
C LEU A 156 -2.47 1.28 10.16
N ASN A 157 -2.70 2.06 11.22
CA ASN A 157 -3.67 3.15 11.18
C ASN A 157 -3.25 4.27 10.23
N VAL A 158 -2.00 4.75 10.30
CA VAL A 158 -1.49 5.82 9.43
C VAL A 158 -1.64 5.44 7.95
N TRP A 159 -1.20 4.24 7.58
CA TRP A 159 -1.16 3.83 6.18
C TRP A 159 -2.57 3.56 5.64
N MET A 160 -3.43 2.87 6.39
CA MET A 160 -4.82 2.68 5.99
C MET A 160 -5.58 4.00 5.83
N SER A 161 -5.37 4.94 6.77
CA SER A 161 -6.00 6.26 6.68
C SER A 161 -5.58 6.99 5.41
N PHE A 162 -4.29 7.02 5.08
CA PHE A 162 -3.81 7.73 3.89
C PHE A 162 -4.19 7.04 2.59
N GLU A 163 -4.16 5.71 2.53
CA GLU A 163 -4.62 4.93 1.37
C GLU A 163 -6.10 5.22 1.04
N MET A 164 -6.90 5.51 2.06
CA MET A 164 -8.32 5.85 1.91
C MET A 164 -8.62 7.35 1.84
N GLY A 165 -7.62 8.23 1.94
CA GLY A 165 -7.84 9.68 2.04
C GLY A 165 -8.64 10.10 3.28
N ARG A 166 -8.54 9.35 4.39
CA ARG A 166 -9.28 9.58 5.63
C ARG A 166 -8.38 10.07 6.76
N SER A 167 -9.00 10.65 7.79
CA SER A 167 -8.32 10.99 9.03
C SER A 167 -7.76 9.75 9.73
N ARG A 168 -6.64 9.94 10.42
CA ARG A 168 -6.03 8.96 11.33
C ARG A 168 -6.34 9.29 12.78
N VAL A 169 -6.16 8.31 13.66
CA VAL A 169 -6.29 8.53 15.11
C VAL A 169 -4.94 9.00 15.64
N ILE A 170 -4.91 10.19 16.25
CA ILE A 170 -3.71 10.79 16.83
C ILE A 170 -3.85 10.75 18.36
N LEU A 171 -2.97 10.01 19.03
CA LEU A 171 -2.96 9.88 20.48
C LEU A 171 -2.17 11.01 21.13
N GLN A 172 -2.70 11.55 22.22
CA GLN A 172 -1.99 12.56 23.01
C GLN A 172 -0.87 11.91 23.84
N ASN A 173 0.22 12.65 24.08
CA ASN A 173 1.34 12.20 24.91
C ASN A 173 1.99 10.87 24.46
N ALA A 174 1.86 10.54 23.17
CA ALA A 174 2.47 9.35 22.59
C ALA A 174 3.99 9.47 22.58
N THR A 175 4.65 8.38 22.93
CA THR A 175 6.11 8.27 22.88
C THR A 175 6.55 8.15 21.42
N HIS A 176 7.53 8.95 21.01
CA HIS A 176 8.06 8.94 19.63
C HIS A 176 9.30 8.05 19.47
N GLU A 177 9.75 7.39 20.53
CA GLU A 177 10.88 6.47 20.48
C GLU A 177 10.49 5.20 19.71
N GLY A 178 11.26 4.89 18.67
CA GLY A 178 11.09 3.66 17.91
C GLY A 178 11.61 2.43 18.67
N PRO A 179 11.17 1.22 18.29
CA PRO A 179 11.69 0.00 18.90
C PRO A 179 13.15 -0.25 18.50
N SER A 180 13.85 -1.00 19.35
CA SER A 180 15.19 -1.48 19.07
C SER A 180 15.19 -2.52 17.94
N SER A 181 16.29 -2.60 17.19
CA SER A 181 16.48 -3.66 16.20
C SER A 181 16.68 -5.01 16.90
N ARG A 182 15.98 -6.06 16.43
CA ARG A 182 16.10 -7.42 16.95
C ARG A 182 16.60 -8.35 15.82
N PRO A 183 17.62 -9.18 16.06
CA PRO A 183 18.07 -10.14 15.06
C PRO A 183 16.91 -11.05 14.63
N GLY A 184 16.75 -11.24 13.32
CA GLY A 184 15.72 -12.12 12.76
C GLY A 184 14.39 -11.45 12.42
N ASP A 185 14.20 -10.15 12.71
CA ASP A 185 13.09 -9.36 12.17
C ASP A 185 13.53 -8.02 11.58
N SER A 186 12.64 -7.43 10.79
CA SER A 186 12.77 -6.12 10.15
C SER A 186 11.69 -5.16 10.65
N THR A 187 11.13 -5.36 11.85
CA THR A 187 10.06 -4.51 12.38
C THR A 187 10.56 -3.10 12.67
N ALA A 188 11.75 -2.96 13.26
CA ALA A 188 12.36 -1.65 13.46
C ALA A 188 12.65 -0.95 12.11
N GLU A 189 13.07 -1.71 11.08
CA GLU A 189 13.26 -1.17 9.73
C GLU A 189 11.95 -0.64 9.15
N LEU A 190 10.87 -1.43 9.21
CA LEU A 190 9.55 -1.01 8.73
C LEU A 190 9.07 0.26 9.45
N LEU A 191 9.14 0.26 10.79
CA LEU A 191 8.66 1.37 11.60
C LEU A 191 9.54 2.61 11.47
N SER A 192 10.79 2.47 11.02
CA SER A 192 11.62 3.62 10.66
C SER A 192 11.01 4.47 9.54
N LEU A 193 10.09 3.91 8.73
CA LEU A 193 9.39 4.63 7.67
C LEU A 193 8.28 5.57 8.17
N LEU A 194 7.85 5.42 9.44
CA LEU A 194 6.70 6.14 9.98
C LEU A 194 6.88 7.66 10.04
N PRO A 195 8.02 8.23 10.49
CA PRO A 195 8.18 9.67 10.58
C PRO A 195 7.98 10.37 9.22
N TRP A 196 8.49 9.77 8.13
CA TRP A 196 8.26 10.30 6.78
C TRP A 196 6.83 10.06 6.30
N SER A 197 6.21 8.95 6.68
CA SER A 197 4.79 8.74 6.35
C SER A 197 3.93 9.85 6.95
N GLU A 198 4.12 10.17 8.23
CA GLU A 198 3.33 11.19 8.94
C GLU A 198 3.71 12.63 8.61
N SER A 199 4.91 12.89 8.09
CA SER A 199 5.24 14.20 7.52
C SER A 199 4.44 14.44 6.23
N LEU A 200 4.03 13.36 5.54
CA LEU A 200 3.16 13.38 4.38
C LEU A 200 1.67 13.30 4.73
N ASP A 201 1.28 13.76 5.92
CA ASP A 201 -0.14 13.90 6.28
C ASP A 201 -0.86 14.79 5.23
N PRO A 202 -2.01 14.37 4.67
CA PRO A 202 -2.77 15.18 3.72
C PRO A 202 -3.20 16.54 4.27
N GLY A 203 -3.36 16.67 5.59
CA GLY A 203 -3.70 17.94 6.23
C GLY A 203 -2.52 18.91 6.42
N LYS A 204 -1.32 18.55 5.97
CA LYS A 204 -0.13 19.41 6.07
C LYS A 204 0.30 19.90 4.69
N ASP A 205 0.48 21.20 4.57
CA ASP A 205 1.16 21.80 3.43
C ASP A 205 2.66 21.48 3.53
N VAL A 206 3.19 20.77 2.54
CA VAL A 206 4.62 20.46 2.43
C VAL A 206 5.14 21.09 1.16
N ASP A 207 6.17 21.91 1.29
CA ASP A 207 6.78 22.60 0.16
C ASP A 207 7.66 21.66 -0.70
N LEU A 208 7.90 22.08 -1.94
CA LEU A 208 8.71 21.32 -2.90
C LEU A 208 10.13 20.99 -2.37
N PRO A 209 10.88 21.93 -1.74
CA PRO A 209 12.18 21.63 -1.15
C PRO A 209 12.13 20.51 -0.10
N SER A 210 11.15 20.55 0.83
CA SER A 210 11.00 19.52 1.86
C SER A 210 10.65 18.16 1.26
N LEU A 211 9.79 18.10 0.25
CA LEU A 211 9.47 16.85 -0.45
C LEU A 211 10.70 16.24 -1.15
N LYS A 212 11.55 17.07 -1.78
CA LYS A 212 12.80 16.61 -2.41
C LYS A 212 13.82 16.09 -1.40
N ALA A 213 13.98 16.80 -0.28
CA ALA A 213 14.86 16.36 0.80
C ALA A 213 14.35 15.05 1.43
N THR A 214 13.04 14.93 1.61
CA THR A 214 12.38 13.71 2.10
C THR A 214 12.59 12.56 1.13
N LEU A 215 12.36 12.76 -0.17
CA LEU A 215 12.60 11.75 -1.20
C LEU A 215 14.05 11.24 -1.16
N SER A 216 15.02 12.15 -1.09
CA SER A 216 16.44 11.78 -1.01
C SER A 216 16.73 10.94 0.24
N SER A 217 16.26 11.40 1.40
CA SER A 217 16.44 10.70 2.69
C SER A 217 15.79 9.32 2.71
N VAL A 218 14.61 9.18 2.11
CA VAL A 218 13.91 7.90 2.00
C VAL A 218 14.62 6.98 1.02
N LEU A 219 15.10 7.47 -0.12
CA LEU A 219 15.85 6.67 -1.09
C LEU A 219 17.20 6.16 -0.53
N ASP A 220 17.80 6.84 0.45
CA ASP A 220 19.02 6.42 1.12
C ASP A 220 18.80 5.25 2.11
N ARG A 221 17.54 4.86 2.34
CA ARG A 221 17.23 3.73 3.22
C ARG A 221 17.48 2.39 2.54
N GLU A 222 18.18 1.52 3.25
CA GLU A 222 18.31 0.12 2.92
C GLU A 222 17.39 -0.72 3.81
N LEU A 223 16.47 -1.44 3.19
CA LEU A 223 15.57 -2.39 3.84
C LEU A 223 15.84 -3.79 3.29
N THR A 224 15.66 -4.80 4.13
CA THR A 224 16.28 -6.12 3.91
C THR A 224 15.33 -7.17 3.33
N ILE A 225 14.09 -7.23 3.79
CA ILE A 225 13.13 -8.28 3.41
C ILE A 225 12.13 -7.80 2.34
N PRO A 226 11.58 -8.71 1.50
CA PRO A 226 10.66 -8.34 0.42
C PRO A 226 9.52 -7.42 0.85
N SER A 227 8.83 -7.73 1.94
CA SER A 227 7.67 -6.95 2.41
C SER A 227 8.04 -5.53 2.86
N THR A 228 9.21 -5.34 3.48
CA THR A 228 9.65 -3.99 3.89
C THR A 228 10.17 -3.19 2.69
N ILE A 229 10.80 -3.83 1.71
CA ILE A 229 11.18 -3.19 0.43
C ILE A 229 9.93 -2.70 -0.32
N LEU A 230 8.86 -3.50 -0.35
CA LEU A 230 7.59 -3.08 -0.95
C LEU A 230 6.98 -1.88 -0.22
N ALA A 231 7.02 -1.88 1.12
CA ALA A 231 6.58 -0.75 1.93
C ALA A 231 7.41 0.52 1.63
N HIS A 232 8.74 0.38 1.54
CA HIS A 232 9.66 1.46 1.15
C HIS A 232 9.33 2.02 -0.24
N CYS A 233 9.12 1.14 -1.21
CA CYS A 233 8.72 1.54 -2.56
C CYS A 233 7.38 2.28 -2.55
N ASN A 234 6.38 1.80 -1.81
CA ASN A 234 5.08 2.47 -1.68
C ASN A 234 5.22 3.93 -1.19
N LEU A 235 6.08 4.17 -0.20
CA LEU A 235 6.36 5.52 0.29
C LEU A 235 7.05 6.39 -0.76
N VAL A 236 8.05 5.85 -1.47
CA VAL A 236 8.73 6.56 -2.57
C VAL A 236 7.76 6.90 -3.70
N LEU A 237 6.88 5.98 -4.08
CA LEU A 237 5.84 6.22 -5.10
C LEU A 237 4.88 7.32 -4.66
N CYS A 238 4.50 7.35 -3.38
CA CYS A 238 3.68 8.42 -2.81
C CYS A 238 4.37 9.80 -2.93
N LEU A 239 5.66 9.88 -2.59
CA LEU A 239 6.47 11.08 -2.77
C LEU A 239 6.56 11.51 -4.23
N CYS A 240 6.74 10.56 -5.15
CA CYS A 240 6.76 10.85 -6.59
C CYS A 240 5.44 11.46 -7.06
N ARG A 241 4.30 10.89 -6.65
CA ARG A 241 2.97 11.44 -6.97
C ARG A 241 2.80 12.86 -6.44
N ARG A 242 3.18 13.11 -5.19
CA ARG A 242 3.11 14.46 -4.58
C ARG A 242 3.99 15.48 -5.29
N LEU A 243 5.22 15.09 -5.64
CA LEU A 243 6.12 15.96 -6.40
C LEU A 243 5.53 16.32 -7.77
N ARG A 244 4.94 15.34 -8.47
CA ARG A 244 4.29 15.60 -9.77
C ARG A 244 3.05 16.47 -9.67
N ALA A 245 2.27 16.36 -8.58
CA ALA A 245 1.15 17.26 -8.33
C ALA A 245 1.59 18.72 -8.09
N LEU A 246 2.88 18.96 -7.85
CA LEU A 246 3.50 20.28 -7.81
C LEU A 246 4.26 20.62 -9.10
N ASP A 247 3.91 19.96 -10.21
CA ASP A 247 4.55 20.08 -11.54
C ASP A 247 6.07 19.83 -11.54
N TYR A 248 6.59 19.12 -10.54
CA TYR A 248 8.01 18.79 -10.48
C TYR A 248 8.34 17.58 -11.35
N VAL A 249 9.21 17.81 -12.34
CA VAL A 249 9.75 16.75 -13.20
C VAL A 249 10.98 16.10 -12.53
N ILE A 250 10.82 14.84 -12.12
CA ILE A 250 11.91 14.03 -11.57
C ILE A 250 12.77 13.53 -12.74
N SER A 251 14.06 13.85 -12.72
CA SER A 251 15.02 13.50 -13.78
C SER A 251 16.43 13.31 -13.21
N GLY A 252 17.33 12.71 -14.00
CA GLY A 252 18.71 12.45 -13.60
C GLY A 252 18.82 11.39 -12.49
N GLU A 253 19.79 11.57 -11.59
CA GLU A 253 20.14 10.59 -10.55
C GLU A 253 18.95 10.15 -9.66
N PRO A 254 18.04 11.05 -9.21
CA PRO A 254 16.88 10.62 -8.43
C PRO A 254 15.96 9.68 -9.20
N LEU A 255 15.76 9.93 -10.51
CA LEU A 255 14.94 9.08 -11.36
C LEU A 255 15.59 7.69 -11.51
N ASP A 256 16.90 7.64 -11.76
CA ASP A 256 17.63 6.37 -11.88
C ASP A 256 17.53 5.52 -10.61
N ARG A 257 17.61 6.16 -9.43
CA ARG A 257 17.44 5.50 -8.13
C ARG A 257 16.02 5.01 -7.91
N ILE A 258 15.01 5.78 -8.29
CA ILE A 258 13.61 5.36 -8.23
C ILE A 258 13.40 4.14 -9.14
N LEU A 259 13.90 4.18 -10.37
CA LEU A 259 13.80 3.07 -11.32
C LEU A 259 14.52 1.80 -10.83
N ALA A 260 15.65 1.94 -10.14
CA ALA A 260 16.33 0.81 -9.50
C ALA A 260 15.49 0.21 -8.36
N LEU A 261 14.86 1.06 -7.54
CA LEU A 261 13.97 0.62 -6.46
C LEU A 261 12.70 -0.04 -6.99
N THR A 262 12.08 0.48 -8.06
CA THR A 262 10.89 -0.14 -8.67
C THR A 262 11.23 -1.50 -9.24
N ALA A 263 12.33 -1.65 -9.99
CA ALA A 263 12.77 -2.94 -10.52
C ALA A 263 13.03 -3.96 -9.40
N ARG A 264 13.67 -3.52 -8.30
CA ARG A 264 13.87 -4.36 -7.11
C ARG A 264 12.55 -4.76 -6.45
N SER A 265 11.60 -3.84 -6.37
CA SER A 265 10.29 -4.05 -5.74
C SER A 265 9.41 -4.99 -6.54
N ILE A 266 9.43 -4.90 -7.88
CA ILE A 266 8.77 -5.87 -8.78
C ILE A 266 9.26 -7.29 -8.48
N ARG A 267 10.59 -7.48 -8.36
CA ARG A 267 11.17 -8.80 -8.00
C ARG A 267 10.75 -9.27 -6.61
N CYS A 268 10.69 -8.35 -5.63
CA CYS A 268 10.24 -8.67 -4.28
C CYS A 268 8.76 -9.09 -4.25
N ALA A 269 7.90 -8.42 -5.02
CA ALA A 269 6.50 -8.80 -5.16
C ALA A 269 6.36 -10.19 -5.79
N GLN A 270 7.12 -10.49 -6.85
CA GLN A 270 7.14 -11.83 -7.43
C GLN A 270 7.60 -12.90 -6.42
N ALA A 271 8.67 -12.64 -5.66
CA ALA A 271 9.14 -13.56 -4.63
C ALA A 271 8.10 -13.78 -3.51
N ASN A 272 7.32 -12.76 -3.16
CA ASN A 272 6.19 -12.93 -2.24
C ASN A 272 5.12 -13.85 -2.82
N LEU A 273 4.76 -13.70 -4.10
CA LEU A 273 3.81 -14.60 -4.77
C LEU A 273 4.33 -16.04 -4.81
N ASP A 274 5.59 -16.23 -5.22
CA ASP A 274 6.23 -17.56 -5.33
C ASP A 274 6.30 -18.28 -3.98
N SER A 275 6.42 -17.53 -2.88
CA SER A 275 6.46 -18.04 -1.52
C SER A 275 5.10 -18.17 -0.83
N GLY A 276 4.00 -17.90 -1.56
CA GLY A 276 2.63 -17.95 -1.04
C GLY A 276 2.31 -16.85 -0.02
N SER A 277 3.07 -15.74 -0.01
CA SER A 277 2.94 -14.68 0.98
C SER A 277 1.93 -13.61 0.55
N VAL A 278 0.78 -13.58 1.20
CA VAL A 278 -0.38 -12.73 0.85
C VAL A 278 -0.32 -11.30 1.40
N TRP A 279 0.86 -10.70 1.42
CA TRP A 279 1.03 -9.33 1.89
C TRP A 279 0.27 -8.32 1.04
N HIS A 280 -0.39 -7.37 1.68
CA HIS A 280 -1.22 -6.33 1.04
C HIS A 280 -0.49 -5.50 -0.03
N HIS A 281 0.82 -5.32 0.09
CA HIS A 281 1.61 -4.60 -0.92
C HIS A 281 1.91 -5.40 -2.19
N THR A 282 1.77 -6.73 -2.17
CA THR A 282 2.22 -7.60 -3.27
C THR A 282 1.47 -7.32 -4.57
N ALA A 283 0.19 -6.96 -4.54
CA ALA A 283 -0.56 -6.53 -5.73
C ALA A 283 -0.62 -5.00 -5.88
N ASN A 284 -0.77 -4.27 -4.76
CA ASN A 284 -0.90 -2.81 -4.78
C ASN A 284 0.35 -2.11 -5.34
N VAL A 285 1.55 -2.50 -4.90
CA VAL A 285 2.79 -1.82 -5.31
C VAL A 285 3.07 -2.00 -6.81
N PRO A 286 2.98 -3.19 -7.42
CA PRO A 286 3.11 -3.33 -8.87
C PRO A 286 2.13 -2.47 -9.68
N PHE A 287 0.88 -2.35 -9.24
CA PHE A 287 -0.10 -1.45 -9.88
C PHE A 287 0.36 0.01 -9.81
N GLN A 288 0.76 0.48 -8.62
CA GLN A 288 1.27 1.83 -8.43
C GLN A 288 2.56 2.09 -9.23
N ILE A 289 3.41 1.08 -9.40
CA ILE A 289 4.60 1.14 -10.26
C ILE A 289 4.19 1.35 -11.71
N VAL A 290 3.23 0.59 -12.26
CA VAL A 290 2.74 0.81 -13.64
C VAL A 290 2.31 2.26 -13.84
N CYS A 291 1.49 2.79 -12.92
CA CYS A 291 1.01 4.17 -12.99
C CYS A 291 2.17 5.19 -13.02
N ILE A 292 3.16 5.05 -12.13
CA ILE A 292 4.28 6.02 -12.10
C ILE A 292 5.21 5.88 -13.30
N LEU A 293 5.43 4.67 -13.81
CA LEU A 293 6.31 4.43 -14.95
C LEU A 293 5.74 5.03 -16.24
N LEU A 294 4.41 4.91 -16.43
CA LEU A 294 3.68 5.58 -17.50
C LEU A 294 3.76 7.10 -17.35
N ALA A 295 3.66 7.61 -16.13
CA ALA A 295 3.79 9.04 -15.88
C ALA A 295 5.22 9.56 -16.20
N PHE A 296 6.27 8.83 -15.83
CA PHE A 296 7.66 9.22 -16.15
C PHE A 296 7.94 9.21 -17.65
N ASP A 297 7.33 8.28 -18.38
CA ASP A 297 7.38 8.19 -19.83
C ASP A 297 8.78 8.24 -20.46
N THR A 298 9.77 7.62 -19.81
CA THR A 298 11.13 7.49 -20.34
C THR A 298 11.34 6.10 -20.94
N PRO A 299 12.32 5.90 -21.85
CA PRO A 299 12.64 4.57 -22.36
C PRO A 299 12.92 3.55 -21.24
N SER A 300 13.63 3.98 -20.19
CA SER A 300 13.95 3.15 -19.03
C SER A 300 12.71 2.81 -18.19
N SER A 301 11.74 3.72 -18.06
CA SER A 301 10.50 3.43 -17.33
C SER A 301 9.58 2.51 -18.12
N ILE A 302 9.45 2.71 -19.42
CA ILE A 302 8.65 1.86 -20.32
C ILE A 302 9.20 0.42 -20.34
N ALA A 303 10.52 0.25 -20.32
CA ALA A 303 11.15 -1.07 -20.31
C ALA A 303 10.76 -1.93 -19.09
N GLN A 304 10.38 -1.32 -17.96
CA GLN A 304 9.96 -2.04 -16.75
C GLN A 304 8.47 -2.40 -16.72
N LEU A 305 7.64 -1.86 -17.63
CA LEU A 305 6.19 -2.09 -17.62
C LEU A 305 5.83 -3.56 -17.82
N GLY A 306 6.56 -4.26 -18.70
CA GLY A 306 6.33 -5.68 -18.96
C GLY A 306 6.45 -6.53 -17.69
N ASP A 307 7.50 -6.31 -16.91
CA ASP A 307 7.74 -7.04 -15.66
C ASP A 307 6.65 -6.71 -14.62
N ALA A 308 6.29 -5.44 -14.46
CA ALA A 308 5.26 -5.01 -13.51
C ALA A 308 3.88 -5.60 -13.85
N ILE A 309 3.49 -5.58 -15.14
CA ILE A 309 2.26 -6.23 -15.63
C ILE A 309 2.31 -7.74 -15.42
N GLY A 310 3.47 -8.37 -15.65
CA GLY A 310 3.68 -9.80 -15.40
C GLY A 310 3.37 -10.18 -13.95
N VAL A 311 3.88 -9.42 -12.99
CA VAL A 311 3.60 -9.64 -11.56
C VAL A 311 2.12 -9.44 -11.23
N LEU A 312 1.46 -8.41 -11.79
CA LEU A 312 0.02 -8.20 -11.58
C LEU A 312 -0.83 -9.35 -12.12
N LYS A 313 -0.49 -9.88 -13.30
CA LYS A 313 -1.15 -11.07 -13.86
C LYS A 313 -1.00 -12.27 -12.94
N ASN A 314 0.21 -12.50 -12.43
CA ASN A 314 0.49 -13.59 -11.49
C ASN A 314 -0.30 -13.41 -10.18
N ALA A 315 -0.36 -12.19 -9.64
CA ALA A 315 -1.15 -11.89 -8.45
C ALA A 315 -2.65 -12.14 -8.67
N ALA A 316 -3.21 -11.70 -9.80
CA ALA A 316 -4.60 -11.92 -10.16
C ALA A 316 -4.94 -13.41 -10.32
N GLN A 317 -4.01 -14.20 -10.85
CA GLN A 317 -4.16 -15.66 -10.98
C GLN A 317 -4.00 -16.40 -9.65
N LEU A 318 -3.16 -15.91 -8.74
CA LEU A 318 -2.88 -16.59 -7.46
C LEU A 318 -3.93 -16.27 -6.40
N TYR A 319 -4.30 -15.00 -6.26
CA TYR A 319 -5.24 -14.54 -5.24
C TYR A 319 -6.70 -14.73 -5.64
N GLU A 320 -6.99 -14.78 -6.94
CA GLU A 320 -8.33 -15.02 -7.50
C GLU A 320 -9.41 -14.04 -7.01
N THR A 321 -9.02 -12.86 -6.51
CA THR A 321 -9.96 -11.81 -6.09
C THR A 321 -10.36 -10.90 -7.23
N ASP A 322 -11.58 -10.36 -7.16
CA ASP A 322 -12.07 -9.39 -8.15
C ASP A 322 -11.19 -8.14 -8.19
N ALA A 323 -10.77 -7.65 -7.03
CA ALA A 323 -9.87 -6.49 -6.92
C ALA A 323 -8.52 -6.71 -7.62
N ALA A 324 -7.90 -7.90 -7.49
CA ALA A 324 -6.64 -8.20 -8.17
C ALA A 324 -6.81 -8.30 -9.70
N ARG A 325 -7.93 -8.90 -10.14
CA ARG A 325 -8.27 -9.01 -11.56
C ARG A 325 -8.55 -7.63 -12.18
N GLU A 326 -9.32 -6.80 -11.48
CA GLU A 326 -9.62 -5.43 -11.86
C GLU A 326 -8.34 -4.58 -11.95
N ALA A 327 -7.49 -4.62 -10.92
CA ALA A 327 -6.21 -3.90 -10.94
C ALA A 327 -5.32 -4.31 -12.13
N CYS A 328 -5.25 -5.61 -12.44
CA CYS A 328 -4.52 -6.10 -13.61
C CYS A 328 -5.12 -5.60 -14.94
N ASN A 329 -6.44 -5.67 -15.09
CA ASN A 329 -7.14 -5.21 -16.30
C ASN A 329 -6.96 -3.71 -16.50
N THR A 330 -7.15 -2.92 -15.44
CA THR A 330 -6.96 -1.47 -15.46
C THR A 330 -5.52 -1.10 -15.81
N ALA A 331 -4.52 -1.78 -15.23
CA ALA A 331 -3.12 -1.54 -15.59
C ALA A 331 -2.84 -1.83 -17.08
N CYS A 332 -3.38 -2.93 -17.62
CA CYS A 332 -3.24 -3.25 -19.04
C CYS A 332 -3.92 -2.19 -19.94
N LEU A 333 -5.09 -1.70 -19.53
CA LEU A 333 -5.80 -0.64 -20.24
C LEU A 333 -5.00 0.66 -20.23
N LEU A 334 -4.43 1.06 -19.10
CA LEU A 334 -3.59 2.26 -19.00
C LEU A 334 -2.38 2.19 -19.95
N VAL A 335 -1.73 1.02 -20.05
CA VAL A 335 -0.63 0.80 -21.00
C VAL A 335 -1.11 0.92 -22.45
N LEU A 336 -2.26 0.33 -22.79
CA LEU A 336 -2.85 0.42 -24.13
C LEU A 336 -3.19 1.87 -24.51
N LEU A 337 -3.83 2.61 -23.59
CA LEU A 337 -4.16 4.03 -23.78
C LEU A 337 -2.91 4.87 -24.00
N HIS A 338 -1.86 4.60 -23.22
CA HIS A 338 -0.56 5.28 -23.37
C HIS A 338 0.09 4.99 -24.72
N GLN A 339 0.06 3.74 -25.18
CA GLN A 339 0.52 3.36 -26.52
C GLN A 339 -0.24 4.13 -27.60
N LYS A 340 -1.58 4.16 -27.52
CA LYS A 340 -2.43 4.84 -28.52
C LYS A 340 -2.15 6.34 -28.59
N ARG A 341 -1.90 6.98 -27.44
CA ARG A 341 -1.47 8.39 -27.38
C ARG A 341 -0.16 8.59 -28.16
N LYS A 342 0.86 7.76 -27.93
CA LYS A 342 2.15 7.86 -28.66
C LYS A 342 2.03 7.61 -30.17
N GLU A 343 1.18 6.67 -30.57
CA GLU A 343 0.89 6.41 -31.99
C GLU A 343 0.24 7.63 -32.64
N ALA A 344 -0.70 8.29 -31.95
CA ALA A 344 -1.35 9.51 -32.41
C ALA A 344 -0.36 10.69 -32.54
N ASP A 345 0.53 10.88 -31.56
CA ASP A 345 1.58 11.90 -31.62
C ASP A 345 2.53 11.66 -32.81
N THR A 346 2.94 10.40 -33.00
CA THR A 346 3.79 9.98 -34.13
C THR A 346 3.10 10.26 -35.47
N LYS A 347 1.79 9.98 -35.57
CA LYS A 347 1.00 10.28 -36.77
C LYS A 347 0.91 11.78 -37.03
N SER A 348 0.68 12.60 -36.01
CA SER A 348 0.66 14.06 -36.12
C SER A 348 1.99 14.61 -36.62
N LEU A 349 3.12 14.14 -36.07
CA LEU A 349 4.46 14.51 -36.54
C LEU A 349 4.70 14.07 -37.99
N SER A 350 4.25 12.87 -38.36
CA SER A 350 4.38 12.36 -39.73
C SER A 350 3.62 13.24 -40.73
N ASN A 351 2.43 13.71 -40.39
CA ASN A 351 1.65 14.63 -41.22
C ASN A 351 2.37 15.97 -41.41
N VAL A 352 3.01 16.50 -40.36
CA VAL A 352 3.84 17.71 -40.46
C VAL A 352 5.02 17.49 -41.41
N LEU A 353 5.71 16.35 -41.34
CA LEU A 353 6.83 16.07 -42.26
C LEU A 353 6.37 15.90 -43.72
N GLN A 354 5.20 15.31 -43.94
CA GLN A 354 4.64 15.15 -45.29
C GLN A 354 4.29 16.49 -45.94
N SER A 355 3.82 17.49 -45.18
CA SER A 355 3.52 18.82 -45.72
C SER A 355 4.77 19.58 -46.18
N TYR A 356 5.94 19.33 -45.57
CA TYR A 356 7.23 19.86 -46.04
C TYR A 356 7.80 19.08 -47.23
N SER A 357 7.61 17.77 -47.28
CA SER A 357 8.14 16.94 -48.37
C SER A 357 7.35 17.06 -49.69
N ALA A 358 6.18 17.70 -49.65
CA ALA A 358 5.32 17.93 -50.82
C ALA A 358 5.61 19.26 -51.57
N ALA A 359 6.67 20.02 -51.22
CA ALA A 359 7.07 21.20 -51.98
C ALA A 359 7.91 20.80 -53.21
N PRO A 360 7.41 20.93 -54.45
CA PRO A 360 8.27 20.92 -55.62
C PRO A 360 9.01 22.25 -55.69
N VAL A 361 10.32 22.20 -55.89
CA VAL A 361 11.05 23.34 -56.43
C VAL A 361 10.49 23.63 -57.82
N ALA A 362 9.60 24.61 -57.92
CA ALA A 362 9.17 25.20 -59.18
C ALA A 362 9.20 26.72 -59.06
N GLU A 363 9.98 27.31 -59.95
CA GLU A 363 10.36 28.71 -60.03
C GLU A 363 9.16 29.67 -60.23
N THR A 364 9.27 30.85 -59.60
CA THR A 364 8.72 32.17 -59.96
C THR A 364 7.47 32.25 -60.86
N ASN A 365 6.36 32.78 -60.33
CA ASN A 365 5.97 34.19 -60.55
C ASN A 365 4.63 34.59 -59.88
N THR A 366 4.69 35.75 -59.22
CA THR A 366 3.63 36.77 -58.96
C THR A 366 2.29 36.38 -58.31
N ALA A 367 2.13 36.93 -57.08
CA ALA A 367 0.93 37.24 -56.28
C ALA A 367 -0.29 37.79 -57.07
N PRO A 368 -1.54 37.82 -56.54
CA PRO A 368 -1.88 38.07 -55.12
C PRO A 368 -3.00 37.23 -54.44
N TYR A 369 -2.82 37.08 -53.12
CA TYR A 369 -3.77 36.80 -52.03
C TYR A 369 -5.14 36.14 -52.32
N PRO A 370 -5.51 35.16 -51.48
CA PRO A 370 -6.72 35.33 -50.68
C PRO A 370 -6.55 35.02 -49.18
N ALA A 371 -7.54 35.53 -48.46
CA ALA A 371 -7.81 35.53 -47.03
C ALA A 371 -7.25 34.37 -46.20
N THR A 372 -6.59 34.75 -45.10
CA THR A 372 -6.35 33.93 -43.91
C THR A 372 -7.67 33.54 -43.25
N ASP A 373 -8.13 32.32 -43.49
CA ASP A 373 -9.01 31.62 -42.55
C ASP A 373 -8.15 31.00 -41.46
N ALA A 374 -7.97 31.77 -40.38
CA ALA A 374 -7.46 31.27 -39.12
C ALA A 374 -8.53 30.39 -38.46
N ASN A 375 -8.61 29.11 -38.84
CA ASN A 375 -9.47 28.14 -38.15
C ASN A 375 -8.93 26.69 -38.22
N GLY A 376 -7.60 26.53 -38.16
CA GLY A 376 -6.92 25.24 -38.19
C GLY A 376 -6.42 24.73 -36.83
N LEU A 377 -6.80 25.35 -35.71
CA LEU A 377 -6.58 24.78 -34.38
C LEU A 377 -7.86 24.06 -33.96
N HIS A 378 -8.12 22.90 -34.56
CA HIS A 378 -9.16 22.01 -34.06
C HIS A 378 -8.78 21.60 -32.64
N SER A 379 -9.57 22.08 -31.69
CA SER A 379 -9.58 21.73 -30.28
C SER A 379 -9.51 20.22 -30.09
N TRP A 380 -8.49 19.73 -29.38
CA TRP A 380 -8.25 18.32 -29.02
C TRP A 380 -9.22 17.80 -27.95
N ASN A 381 -10.48 18.24 -28.01
CA ASN A 381 -11.54 17.84 -27.08
C ASN A 381 -12.55 16.88 -27.71
N ASP A 382 -12.20 16.30 -28.87
CA ASP A 382 -13.07 15.34 -29.56
C ASP A 382 -12.88 13.94 -28.95
N SER A 383 -13.67 13.68 -27.91
CA SER A 383 -13.79 12.40 -27.17
C SER A 383 -14.35 11.23 -28.00
N SER A 384 -14.40 11.36 -29.32
CA SER A 384 -15.01 10.38 -30.23
C SER A 384 -14.33 9.01 -30.19
N TRP A 385 -13.03 8.97 -29.88
CA TRP A 385 -12.29 7.72 -29.72
C TRP A 385 -12.50 7.06 -28.33
N LEU A 386 -12.86 7.84 -27.31
CA LEU A 386 -13.23 7.33 -25.99
C LEU A 386 -14.62 6.68 -26.04
N ASP A 387 -15.55 7.26 -26.80
CA ASP A 387 -16.88 6.68 -27.05
C ASP A 387 -16.78 5.33 -27.78
N ASP A 388 -15.90 5.21 -28.76
CA ASP A 388 -15.65 3.94 -29.50
C ASP A 388 -15.10 2.85 -28.55
N LEU A 389 -14.21 3.23 -27.62
CA LEU A 389 -13.63 2.35 -26.60
C LEU A 389 -14.63 1.93 -25.50
N MET A 390 -15.52 2.84 -25.09
CA MET A 390 -16.60 2.57 -24.13
C MET A 390 -17.69 1.66 -24.73
N THR A 391 -17.83 1.70 -26.05
CA THR A 391 -18.75 0.84 -26.80
C THR A 391 -18.22 -0.61 -26.88
N ASP A 392 -16.91 -0.78 -27.00
CA ASP A 392 -16.26 -2.10 -27.04
C ASP A 392 -16.12 -2.77 -25.66
N MET A 393 -16.19 -2.01 -24.55
CA MET A 393 -16.03 -2.52 -23.19
C MET A 393 -17.03 -1.90 -22.20
N PRO A 394 -18.26 -2.46 -22.07
CA PRO A 394 -19.36 -1.88 -21.29
C PRO A 394 -19.11 -1.78 -19.78
N ASN A 395 -18.05 -2.41 -19.26
CA ASN A 395 -17.67 -2.32 -17.84
C ASN A 395 -17.02 -0.97 -17.46
N LEU A 396 -16.77 -0.08 -18.42
CA LEU A 396 -16.08 1.21 -18.21
C LEU A 396 -16.99 2.41 -17.95
N GLN A 397 -18.32 2.23 -17.91
CA GLN A 397 -19.29 3.34 -17.77
C GLN A 397 -19.21 4.14 -16.45
N GLY A 398 -18.38 3.73 -15.49
CA GLY A 398 -18.20 4.40 -14.19
C GLY A 398 -16.81 5.02 -13.94
N PHE A 399 -15.87 4.96 -14.90
CA PHE A 399 -14.49 5.42 -14.71
C PHE A 399 -14.24 6.78 -15.40
N ASP A 400 -13.96 7.82 -14.62
CA ASP A 400 -13.50 9.11 -15.16
C ASP A 400 -12.00 9.05 -15.52
N ILE A 401 -11.72 8.54 -16.72
CA ILE A 401 -10.37 8.33 -17.26
C ILE A 401 -9.64 9.66 -17.51
N GLY A 402 -10.38 10.77 -17.70
CA GLY A 402 -9.80 12.10 -17.90
C GLY A 402 -9.04 12.60 -16.67
N GLN A 403 -9.63 12.46 -15.48
CA GLN A 403 -8.99 12.86 -14.21
C GLN A 403 -7.74 12.03 -13.84
N ILE A 404 -7.64 10.80 -14.34
CA ILE A 404 -6.47 9.92 -14.10
C ILE A 404 -5.28 10.36 -14.96
N LEU A 405 -5.54 10.90 -16.15
CA LEU A 405 -4.53 11.27 -17.13
C LEU A 405 -4.02 12.71 -16.97
N ASP A 406 -4.84 13.60 -16.40
CA ASP A 406 -4.51 15.02 -16.21
C ASP A 406 -3.77 15.31 -14.89
N GLY A 407 -3.47 14.29 -14.07
CA GLY A 407 -2.67 14.44 -12.85
C GLY A 407 -3.32 15.29 -11.74
N ASN A 408 -4.54 15.77 -11.93
CA ASN A 408 -5.27 16.63 -11.00
C ASN A 408 -6.28 15.89 -10.10
N SER A 409 -6.23 14.57 -10.03
CA SER A 409 -7.07 13.81 -9.10
C SER A 409 -6.49 13.81 -7.68
N LEU A 410 -7.10 14.62 -6.80
CA LEU A 410 -7.47 14.10 -5.49
C LEU A 410 -8.23 12.80 -5.76
N TRP A 411 -7.76 11.69 -5.19
CA TRP A 411 -8.37 10.37 -5.32
C TRP A 411 -9.79 10.39 -4.76
N GLU A 412 -10.76 10.94 -5.49
CA GLU A 412 -12.17 10.69 -5.26
C GLU A 412 -12.41 9.24 -5.68
N THR A 413 -12.47 8.38 -4.67
CA THR A 413 -12.98 7.02 -4.79
C THR A 413 -14.33 7.05 -5.50
N PRO A 414 -14.58 6.19 -6.51
CA PRO A 414 -15.91 6.04 -7.07
C PRO A 414 -16.93 5.84 -5.95
N ALA A 415 -17.98 6.65 -5.99
CA ALA A 415 -19.06 6.62 -5.03
C ALA A 415 -19.61 5.18 -4.87
N VAL A 416 -19.78 4.79 -3.60
CA VAL A 416 -20.70 3.79 -3.06
C VAL A 416 -21.31 2.84 -4.11
N TRP A 417 -20.81 1.60 -4.15
CA TRP A 417 -21.55 0.50 -4.80
C TRP A 417 -22.45 -0.20 -3.77
N PRO A 418 -23.72 -0.49 -4.12
CA PRO A 418 -24.74 -0.97 -3.19
C PRO A 418 -24.56 -2.46 -2.85
N GLN A 419 -24.77 -2.73 -1.55
CA GLN A 419 -25.07 -3.99 -0.83
C GLN A 419 -24.53 -5.32 -1.34
#